data_AF-A0AAJ6FTD5-F1
#
_entry.id   AF-A0AAJ6FTD5-F1
#
_cell.length_a   1.000
_cell.length_b   1.000
_cell.length_c   1.000
_cell.angle_alpha   90.00
_cell.angle_beta   90.00
_cell.angle_gamma   90.00
#
_symmetry.space_group_name_H-M   'P 1'
#
loop_
_entity.id
_entity.type
_entity.pdbx_description
1 polymer ?
#
loop_
_entity_poly.entity_id
_entity_poly.type
_entity_poly.pdbx_seq_one_letter_code
_entity_poly.pdbx_strand_id
1 'polypeptide(L)'
;MVSQRRIPTDVIDQIRSDVNILDIIGQYVQLHRSGSNWFGLCPFHTEKTGSFSVNEPKQFFHCFSCGRGGNVFKFLMEIEDLTFPEAVYRTAELAGIELDAKYLPQNIAGAEDTQSETGRLKQLYAQAGQLYHHILVNTKLGQPALDYLHERGLSDELIAEFQLGYAPQAEILQAFFHEKKLDDYQTLRKSGLFSEREGENLAERFNDRIMFPIRNQTGQIIAFSGRLLTPDKKLPKYLNSPEGILFNKRKVLFNFDKAKKTIRHESKVYLFEGFMDVLAAWRAGIKNGVASMGTSLTSEQIYLLEQTASKLYICYDGDLPGRKATKRALELIAPLSKFELGTILLPEKLDPDEYVRKYGPENFKDFVTSHERTELEFYLEYFRAGRNLETESDQLAYITDVLERVAQVKDPLARDLTINRLAKEFELDKNNLTSQLQALMQQVQSEQLKQDQANSLKRSDKVVYSTQQRQEKKRYTPAEQAERLLLYRLLHEHDVFLRIKGLADFSFIHEDYETIFLLADGYFDRYSEYESASFLDFLKDEHLRQIIISLELGDYGESNEQEISDCLAFIMQHSPLEEQIKAVEAQLEQAKRLGDAKAIMEQTTKLIELLKKKQTEKSII
;
A
#
# COMPACT_ATOMS: atom_id res chain seq x y z
N MET A 1 10.27 36.45 -4.67
CA MET A 1 10.99 35.27 -5.18
C MET A 1 11.61 34.55 -3.99
N VAL A 2 10.91 33.57 -3.42
CA VAL A 2 11.46 32.75 -2.34
C VAL A 2 12.32 31.68 -3.01
N SER A 3 13.64 31.81 -2.88
CA SER A 3 14.59 30.80 -3.34
C SER A 3 14.28 29.49 -2.60
N GLN A 4 13.78 28.48 -3.31
CA GLN A 4 13.72 27.11 -2.80
C GLN A 4 15.15 26.71 -2.43
N ARG A 5 15.46 26.71 -1.13
CA ARG A 5 16.77 26.28 -0.63
C ARG A 5 16.85 24.76 -0.82
N ARG A 6 17.59 24.33 -1.84
CA ARG A 6 17.87 22.91 -2.08
C ARG A 6 18.71 22.35 -0.93
N ILE A 7 18.37 21.16 -0.46
CA ILE A 7 19.23 20.36 0.41
C ILE A 7 20.53 20.07 -0.37
N PRO A 8 21.72 20.41 0.15
CA PRO A 8 22.99 20.09 -0.51
C PRO A 8 23.07 18.58 -0.73
N THR A 9 23.62 18.18 -1.86
CA THR A 9 23.70 16.74 -2.17
C THR A 9 24.51 15.98 -1.14
N ASP A 10 25.60 16.56 -0.62
CA ASP A 10 26.42 15.92 0.43
C ASP A 10 25.60 15.57 1.68
N VAL A 11 24.57 16.38 2.01
CA VAL A 11 23.66 16.08 3.13
C VAL A 11 22.70 14.94 2.78
N ILE A 12 22.20 14.91 1.54
CA ILE A 12 21.34 13.81 1.05
C ILE A 12 22.12 12.49 1.05
N ASP A 13 23.36 12.52 0.56
CA ASP A 13 24.25 11.38 0.49
C ASP A 13 24.57 10.86 1.90
N GLN A 14 24.88 11.77 2.84
CA GLN A 14 25.10 11.41 4.23
C GLN A 14 23.89 10.71 4.87
N ILE A 15 22.69 11.28 4.73
CA ILE A 15 21.46 10.67 5.25
C ILE A 15 21.24 9.28 4.64
N ARG A 16 21.50 9.12 3.34
CA ARG A 16 21.33 7.82 2.66
C ARG A 16 22.31 6.78 3.18
N SER A 17 23.58 7.14 3.39
CA SER A 17 24.62 6.22 3.89
C SER A 17 24.45 5.88 5.37
N ASP A 18 23.90 6.78 6.18
CA ASP A 18 23.68 6.56 7.62
C ASP A 18 22.43 5.69 7.92
N VAL A 19 21.58 5.46 6.93
CA VAL A 19 20.30 4.78 7.11
C VAL A 19 20.30 3.41 6.46
N ASN A 20 19.86 2.40 7.21
CA ASN A 20 19.56 1.10 6.67
C ASN A 20 18.11 1.07 6.14
N ILE A 21 17.95 0.87 4.84
CA ILE A 21 16.65 0.74 4.16
C ILE A 21 15.77 -0.34 4.81
N LEU A 22 16.37 -1.42 5.33
CA LEU A 22 15.64 -2.51 5.97
C LEU A 22 14.92 -2.02 7.24
N ASP A 23 15.60 -1.19 8.05
CA ASP A 23 15.05 -0.67 9.30
C ASP A 23 13.89 0.28 9.03
N ILE A 24 14.00 1.12 8.00
CA ILE A 24 12.92 2.02 7.58
C ILE A 24 11.74 1.22 7.04
N ILE A 25 11.96 0.35 6.05
CA ILE A 25 10.89 -0.42 5.42
C ILE A 25 10.24 -1.40 6.40
N GLY A 26 11.00 -1.96 7.35
CA GLY A 26 10.50 -2.82 8.41
C GLY A 26 9.47 -2.13 9.32
N GLN A 27 9.49 -0.79 9.39
CA GLN A 27 8.44 -0.01 10.02
C GLN A 27 7.15 0.08 9.18
N TYR A 28 7.11 -0.40 7.95
CA TYR A 28 5.93 -0.38 7.09
C TYR A 28 5.41 -1.78 6.81
N VAL A 29 6.34 -2.71 6.53
CA VAL A 29 6.06 -4.05 6.04
C VAL A 29 6.70 -5.08 6.96
N GLN A 30 5.96 -6.13 7.31
CA GLN A 30 6.55 -7.28 7.99
C GLN A 30 7.40 -8.09 6.99
N LEU A 31 8.70 -8.17 7.26
CA LEU A 31 9.68 -8.83 6.40
C LEU A 31 10.25 -10.10 7.06
N HIS A 32 10.55 -11.12 6.25
CA HIS A 32 11.23 -12.34 6.66
C HIS A 32 12.48 -12.57 5.81
N ARG A 33 13.57 -13.00 6.43
CA ARG A 33 14.85 -13.20 5.73
C ARG A 33 14.84 -14.45 4.86
N SER A 34 15.32 -14.34 3.62
CA SER A 34 15.57 -15.47 2.72
C SER A 34 16.81 -15.20 1.87
N GLY A 35 17.93 -15.85 2.22
CA GLY A 35 19.24 -15.57 1.61
C GLY A 35 19.77 -14.19 2.00
N SER A 36 20.24 -13.42 1.01
CA SER A 36 20.70 -12.04 1.16
C SER A 36 19.57 -11.00 1.16
N ASN A 37 18.34 -11.41 0.82
CA ASN A 37 17.19 -10.54 0.70
C ASN A 37 16.17 -10.78 1.82
N TRP A 38 15.32 -9.79 2.04
CA TRP A 38 14.20 -9.82 2.97
C TRP A 38 12.89 -9.71 2.20
N PHE A 39 11.94 -10.61 2.45
CA PHE A 39 10.70 -10.71 1.69
C PHE A 39 9.47 -10.37 2.54
N GLY A 40 8.46 -9.77 1.91
CA GLY A 40 7.18 -9.47 2.54
C GLY A 40 6.08 -9.25 1.51
N LEU A 41 4.90 -8.92 2.02
CA LEU A 41 3.78 -8.49 1.18
C LEU A 41 4.02 -7.06 0.71
N CYS A 42 3.82 -6.80 -0.58
CA CYS A 42 4.03 -5.48 -1.15
C CYS A 42 3.08 -4.43 -0.57
N PRO A 43 3.58 -3.32 0.00
CA PRO A 43 2.71 -2.27 0.55
C PRO A 43 1.98 -1.47 -0.54
N PHE A 44 2.41 -1.61 -1.80
CA PHE A 44 1.94 -0.81 -2.92
C PHE A 44 0.83 -1.46 -3.75
N HIS A 45 0.62 -2.77 -3.61
CA HIS A 45 -0.44 -3.48 -4.30
C HIS A 45 -0.87 -4.72 -3.50
N THR A 46 -2.08 -5.20 -3.77
CA THR A 46 -2.63 -6.37 -3.06
C THR A 46 -2.14 -7.66 -3.70
N GLU A 47 -1.51 -8.52 -2.90
CA GLU A 47 -1.03 -9.84 -3.31
C GLU A 47 -1.23 -10.90 -2.22
N LYS A 48 -1.26 -12.18 -2.61
CA LYS A 48 -1.43 -13.31 -1.66
C LYS A 48 -0.10 -13.93 -1.21
N THR A 49 0.96 -13.69 -1.97
CA THR A 49 2.30 -14.25 -1.76
C THR A 49 3.30 -13.11 -1.75
N GLY A 50 4.21 -13.08 -0.79
CA GLY A 50 5.16 -11.99 -0.66
C GLY A 50 6.10 -11.92 -1.86
N SER A 51 5.95 -10.89 -2.70
CA SER A 51 6.83 -10.63 -3.84
C SER A 51 7.71 -9.39 -3.60
N PHE A 52 7.51 -8.69 -2.49
CA PHE A 52 8.26 -7.52 -2.14
C PHE A 52 9.57 -7.92 -1.48
N SER A 53 10.69 -7.52 -2.08
CA SER A 53 12.04 -7.86 -1.65
C SER A 53 12.81 -6.59 -1.27
N VAL A 54 13.55 -6.65 -0.17
CA VAL A 54 14.49 -5.63 0.26
C VAL A 54 15.88 -6.24 0.28
N ASN A 55 16.83 -5.64 -0.45
CA ASN A 55 18.23 -6.00 -0.42
C ASN A 55 18.96 -5.03 0.52
N GLU A 56 19.28 -5.53 1.73
CA GLU A 56 19.94 -4.74 2.75
C GLU A 56 21.38 -4.35 2.35
N PRO A 57 22.25 -5.24 1.85
CA PRO A 57 23.60 -4.83 1.44
C PRO A 57 23.64 -3.76 0.34
N LYS A 58 22.74 -3.85 -0.65
CA LYS A 58 22.69 -2.92 -1.81
C LYS A 58 21.73 -1.74 -1.59
N GLN A 59 21.10 -1.65 -0.42
CA GLN A 59 20.24 -0.55 0.00
C GLN A 59 19.08 -0.19 -0.98
N PHE A 60 18.44 -1.21 -1.59
CA PHE A 60 17.27 -1.01 -2.47
C PHE A 60 16.14 -2.03 -2.20
N PHE A 61 14.93 -1.69 -2.64
CA PHE A 61 13.78 -2.60 -2.67
C PHE A 61 13.30 -2.85 -4.11
N HIS A 62 12.65 -4.01 -4.31
CA HIS A 62 12.00 -4.36 -5.57
C HIS A 62 10.83 -5.29 -5.32
N CYS A 63 9.70 -5.05 -5.98
CA CYS A 63 8.54 -5.91 -5.96
C CYS A 63 8.46 -6.71 -7.27
N PHE A 64 8.65 -8.03 -7.18
CA PHE A 64 8.63 -8.92 -8.34
C PHE A 64 7.26 -9.04 -9.02
N SER A 65 6.16 -8.67 -8.36
CA SER A 65 4.82 -8.74 -8.96
C SER A 65 4.35 -7.43 -9.60
N CYS A 66 4.65 -6.27 -9.01
CA CYS A 66 4.21 -4.98 -9.56
C CYS A 66 5.32 -4.16 -10.23
N GLY A 67 6.58 -4.61 -10.16
CA GLY A 67 7.73 -3.96 -10.79
C GLY A 67 8.21 -2.68 -10.12
N ARG A 68 7.59 -2.25 -9.01
CA ARG A 68 8.07 -1.08 -8.25
C ARG A 68 9.40 -1.40 -7.58
N GLY A 69 10.33 -0.47 -7.64
CA GLY A 69 11.62 -0.60 -6.96
C GLY A 69 12.34 0.74 -6.86
N GLY A 70 13.26 0.84 -5.90
CA GLY A 70 14.03 2.05 -5.63
C GLY A 70 14.76 1.97 -4.29
N ASN A 71 15.30 3.10 -3.84
CA ASN A 71 15.95 3.22 -2.53
C ASN A 71 14.96 3.67 -1.44
N VAL A 72 15.49 3.98 -0.25
CA VAL A 72 14.71 4.41 0.92
C VAL A 72 13.86 5.66 0.65
N PHE A 73 14.38 6.63 -0.11
CA PHE A 73 13.64 7.85 -0.44
C PHE A 73 12.46 7.54 -1.35
N LYS A 74 12.69 6.78 -2.43
CA LYS A 74 11.64 6.36 -3.36
C LYS A 74 10.53 5.59 -2.65
N PHE A 75 10.91 4.72 -1.70
CA PHE A 75 9.94 3.99 -0.87
C PHE A 75 9.04 4.95 -0.08
N LEU A 76 9.63 5.91 0.64
CA LEU A 76 8.89 6.87 1.46
C LEU A 76 8.05 7.83 0.61
N MET A 77 8.57 8.28 -0.52
CA MET A 77 7.82 9.06 -1.50
C MET A 77 6.55 8.35 -1.92
N GLU A 78 6.62 7.05 -2.24
CA GLU A 78 5.45 6.32 -2.70
C GLU A 78 4.49 5.92 -1.56
N ILE A 79 5.00 5.55 -0.39
CA ILE A 79 4.16 5.03 0.70
C ILE A 79 3.50 6.13 1.52
N GLU A 80 4.17 7.28 1.67
CA GLU A 80 3.68 8.44 2.42
C GLU A 80 3.23 9.59 1.49
N ASP A 81 3.30 9.42 0.17
CA ASP A 81 2.96 10.43 -0.85
C ASP A 81 3.74 11.74 -0.66
N LEU A 82 5.06 11.59 -0.50
CA LEU A 82 6.00 12.68 -0.22
C LEU A 82 6.73 13.12 -1.49
N THR A 83 7.05 14.41 -1.57
CA THR A 83 8.06 14.92 -2.50
C THR A 83 9.46 14.43 -2.09
N PHE A 84 10.43 14.49 -3.00
CA PHE A 84 11.80 14.04 -2.70
C PHE A 84 12.44 14.75 -1.48
N PRO A 85 12.38 16.09 -1.33
CA PRO A 85 12.91 16.75 -0.14
C PRO A 85 12.20 16.34 1.16
N GLU A 86 10.88 16.11 1.11
CA GLU A 86 10.11 15.62 2.25
C GLU A 86 10.51 14.19 2.61
N ALA A 87 10.74 13.33 1.62
CA ALA A 87 11.23 11.97 1.85
C ALA A 87 12.64 11.94 2.45
N VAL A 88 13.53 12.83 2.02
CA VAL A 88 14.87 13.00 2.63
C VAL A 88 14.76 13.41 4.09
N TYR A 89 13.93 14.43 4.39
CA TYR A 89 13.68 14.86 5.75
C TYR A 89 13.06 13.74 6.61
N ARG A 90 12.05 13.06 6.07
CA ARG A 90 11.37 11.96 6.74
C ARG A 90 12.31 10.80 7.05
N THR A 91 13.24 10.50 6.13
CA THR A 91 14.27 9.49 6.34
C THR A 91 15.18 9.87 7.51
N ALA A 92 15.65 11.11 7.56
CA ALA A 92 16.46 11.60 8.67
C ALA A 92 15.71 11.57 10.01
N GLU A 93 14.43 11.96 10.02
CA GLU A 93 13.59 11.90 11.23
C GLU A 93 13.44 10.46 11.74
N LEU A 94 13.12 9.51 10.84
CA LEU A 94 12.99 8.10 11.20
C LEU A 94 14.31 7.46 11.68
N ALA A 95 15.44 8.01 11.24
CA ALA A 95 16.78 7.58 11.62
C ALA A 95 17.35 8.33 12.84
N GLY A 96 16.66 9.36 13.34
CA GLY A 96 17.17 10.19 14.44
C GLY A 96 18.35 11.09 14.06
N ILE A 97 18.51 11.43 12.77
CA ILE A 97 19.56 12.31 12.27
C ILE A 97 19.08 13.76 12.37
N GLU A 98 19.78 14.60 13.14
CA GLU A 98 19.46 16.02 13.25
C GLU A 98 19.86 16.78 11.97
N LEU A 99 18.87 17.34 11.27
CA LEU A 99 19.11 18.23 10.12
C LEU A 99 19.08 19.69 10.55
N ASP A 100 20.01 20.49 10.00
CA ASP A 100 20.05 21.93 10.23
C ASP A 100 18.68 22.55 9.90
N ALA A 101 18.21 23.42 10.81
CA ALA A 101 16.91 24.08 10.71
C ALA A 101 16.68 24.83 9.37
N LYS A 102 17.75 25.18 8.66
CA LYS A 102 17.68 25.80 7.31
C LYS A 102 17.25 24.83 6.19
N TYR A 103 17.35 23.52 6.41
CA TYR A 103 16.92 22.45 5.50
C TYR A 103 15.58 21.83 5.91
N LEU A 104 15.07 22.19 7.09
CA LEU A 104 13.71 21.85 7.47
C LEU A 104 12.74 22.42 6.44
N PRO A 105 11.78 21.60 5.95
CA PRO A 105 10.64 22.13 5.23
C PRO A 105 10.02 23.25 6.08
N GLN A 106 9.99 24.49 5.58
CA GLN A 106 9.24 25.55 6.23
C GLN A 106 7.76 25.17 6.11
N ASN A 107 7.22 24.64 7.22
CA ASN A 107 5.95 23.95 7.38
C ASN A 107 5.96 22.47 6.94
N ILE A 108 5.93 21.57 7.94
CA ILE A 108 5.51 20.15 7.81
C ILE A 108 3.97 20.09 7.63
N ALA A 109 3.44 21.00 6.81
CA ALA A 109 2.07 21.06 6.38
C ALA A 109 2.06 21.67 4.97
N GLY A 110 2.21 20.83 3.94
CA GLY A 110 1.79 21.16 2.58
C GLY A 110 2.76 21.98 1.73
N ALA A 111 4.02 21.54 1.61
CA ALA A 111 4.79 21.80 0.39
C ALA A 111 4.70 20.60 -0.56
N GLU A 112 3.47 20.09 -0.69
CA GLU A 112 3.06 19.40 -1.91
C GLU A 112 3.34 20.31 -3.09
N ASP A 113 3.43 19.74 -4.28
CA ASP A 113 3.21 20.54 -5.47
C ASP A 113 1.79 21.14 -5.35
N THR A 114 1.68 22.33 -4.73
CA THR A 114 0.44 23.10 -4.60
C THR A 114 -0.08 23.52 -5.97
N GLN A 115 0.71 23.33 -7.02
CA GLN A 115 0.25 23.43 -8.40
C GLN A 115 -0.43 22.13 -8.89
N SER A 116 -0.08 20.98 -8.34
CA SER A 116 -0.76 19.71 -8.62
C SER A 116 -2.20 19.74 -8.09
N GLU A 117 -3.09 19.09 -8.81
CA GLU A 117 -4.51 18.95 -8.43
C GLU A 117 -4.66 18.29 -7.06
N THR A 118 -3.92 17.21 -6.81
CA THR A 118 -3.91 16.47 -5.54
C THR A 118 -3.50 17.36 -4.37
N GLY A 119 -2.46 18.17 -4.54
CA GLY A 119 -1.97 19.06 -3.48
C GLY A 119 -2.98 20.13 -3.09
N ARG A 120 -3.65 20.73 -4.08
CA ARG A 120 -4.73 21.70 -3.82
C ARG A 120 -5.90 21.07 -3.06
N LEU A 121 -6.29 19.85 -3.42
CA LEU A 121 -7.37 19.13 -2.75
C LEU A 121 -7.02 18.85 -1.28
N LYS A 122 -5.81 18.40 -1.00
CA LYS A 122 -5.37 18.14 0.39
C LYS A 122 -5.30 19.43 1.21
N GLN A 123 -4.87 20.54 0.61
CA GLN A 123 -4.93 21.86 1.25
C GLN A 123 -6.37 22.26 1.62
N LEU A 124 -7.36 22.04 0.72
CA LEU A 124 -8.77 22.29 1.05
C LEU A 124 -9.24 21.45 2.24
N TYR A 125 -8.92 20.16 2.28
CA TYR A 125 -9.31 19.29 3.40
C TYR A 125 -8.66 19.70 4.73
N ALA A 126 -7.38 20.07 4.71
CA ALA A 126 -6.68 20.58 5.89
C ALA A 126 -7.33 21.87 6.41
N GLN A 127 -7.61 22.83 5.53
CA GLN A 127 -8.25 24.10 5.86
C GLN A 127 -9.71 23.91 6.34
N ALA A 128 -10.48 23.03 5.70
CA ALA A 128 -11.82 22.67 6.13
C ALA A 128 -11.82 22.04 7.53
N GLY A 129 -10.88 21.14 7.81
CA GLY A 129 -10.74 20.51 9.13
C GLY A 129 -10.48 21.54 10.22
N GLN A 130 -9.56 22.47 9.97
CA GLN A 130 -9.27 23.59 10.89
C GLN A 130 -10.51 24.46 11.12
N LEU A 131 -11.24 24.83 10.06
CA LEU A 131 -12.44 25.64 10.17
C LEU A 131 -13.53 24.93 10.97
N TYR A 132 -13.88 23.69 10.62
CA TYR A 132 -14.95 22.95 11.31
C TYR A 132 -14.62 22.72 12.78
N HIS A 133 -13.36 22.38 13.10
CA HIS A 133 -12.92 22.24 14.49
C HIS A 133 -13.04 23.56 15.23
N HIS A 134 -12.58 24.67 14.62
CA HIS A 134 -12.70 26.00 15.21
C HIS A 134 -14.16 26.40 15.46
N ILE A 135 -15.06 26.14 14.50
CA ILE A 135 -16.49 26.41 14.66
C ILE A 135 -17.05 25.64 15.87
N LEU A 136 -16.74 24.35 15.99
CA LEU A 136 -17.24 23.51 17.07
C LEU A 136 -16.83 24.04 18.45
N VAL A 137 -15.55 24.37 18.65
CA VAL A 137 -15.01 24.63 20.00
C VAL A 137 -14.93 26.11 20.38
N ASN A 138 -14.94 27.04 19.40
CA ASN A 138 -14.70 28.48 19.66
C ASN A 138 -15.87 29.40 19.30
N THR A 139 -17.00 28.88 18.83
CA THR A 139 -18.11 29.72 18.36
C THR A 139 -19.44 29.38 19.02
N LYS A 140 -20.32 30.38 19.14
CA LYS A 140 -21.69 30.18 19.62
C LYS A 140 -22.51 29.27 18.69
N LEU A 141 -22.16 29.22 17.40
CA LEU A 141 -22.81 28.33 16.43
C LEU A 141 -22.50 26.86 16.71
N GLY A 142 -21.30 26.56 17.21
CA GLY A 142 -20.86 25.21 17.54
C GLY A 142 -21.40 24.67 18.88
N GLN A 143 -21.87 25.54 19.78
CA GLN A 143 -22.25 25.16 21.14
C GLN A 143 -23.25 23.98 21.21
N PRO A 144 -24.35 23.95 20.43
CA PRO A 144 -25.28 22.82 20.49
C PRO A 144 -24.65 21.49 20.05
N ALA A 145 -23.71 21.53 19.10
CA ALA A 145 -22.97 20.36 18.65
C ALA A 145 -21.93 19.89 19.69
N LEU A 146 -21.30 20.85 20.38
CA LEU A 146 -20.36 20.58 21.46
C LEU A 146 -21.08 19.96 22.68
N ASP A 147 -22.20 20.55 23.09
CA ASP A 147 -23.05 20.03 24.17
C ASP A 147 -23.49 18.59 23.86
N TYR A 148 -23.91 18.32 22.63
CA TYR A 148 -24.23 16.96 22.19
C TYR A 148 -23.04 16.00 22.35
N LEU A 149 -21.82 16.40 21.99
CA LEU A 149 -20.64 15.53 22.13
C LEU A 149 -20.29 15.28 23.59
N HIS A 150 -20.41 16.30 24.45
CA HIS A 150 -20.22 16.18 25.89
C HIS A 150 -21.27 15.28 26.55
N GLU A 151 -22.54 15.38 26.17
CA GLU A 151 -23.62 14.47 26.61
C GLU A 151 -23.34 13.00 26.22
N ARG A 152 -22.63 12.80 25.11
CA ARG A 152 -22.17 11.48 24.65
C ARG A 152 -20.90 11.00 25.37
N GLY A 153 -20.34 11.81 26.27
CA GLY A 153 -19.18 11.50 27.09
C GLY A 153 -17.86 11.60 26.33
N LEU A 154 -17.77 12.53 25.37
CA LEU A 154 -16.52 12.87 24.68
C LEU A 154 -15.94 14.12 25.36
N SER A 155 -14.71 14.02 25.86
CA SER A 155 -14.03 15.16 26.49
C SER A 155 -13.42 16.10 25.46
N ASP A 156 -13.05 17.30 25.90
CA ASP A 156 -12.38 18.29 25.03
C ASP A 156 -11.05 17.75 24.49
N GLU A 157 -10.31 16.96 25.28
CA GLU A 157 -9.07 16.32 24.84
C GLU A 157 -9.34 15.32 23.71
N LEU A 158 -10.42 14.55 23.79
CA LEU A 158 -10.81 13.61 22.75
C LEU A 158 -11.28 14.32 21.48
N ILE A 159 -12.06 15.39 21.64
CA ILE A 159 -12.52 16.24 20.54
C ILE A 159 -11.33 16.85 19.80
N ALA A 160 -10.31 17.33 20.53
CA ALA A 160 -9.08 17.85 19.97
C ALA A 160 -8.21 16.75 19.30
N GLU A 161 -8.03 15.60 19.96
CA GLU A 161 -7.23 14.47 19.48
C GLU A 161 -7.69 13.98 18.10
N PHE A 162 -9.01 13.87 17.90
CA PHE A 162 -9.61 13.47 16.62
C PHE A 162 -9.90 14.63 15.68
N GLN A 163 -9.73 15.88 16.14
CA GLN A 163 -10.11 17.12 15.45
C GLN A 163 -11.57 17.09 14.99
N LEU A 164 -12.48 16.67 15.88
CA LEU A 164 -13.92 16.71 15.58
C LEU A 164 -14.35 18.16 15.32
N GLY A 165 -15.31 18.36 14.43
CA GLY A 165 -15.76 19.69 14.04
C GLY A 165 -17.27 19.80 13.89
N TYR A 166 -17.73 20.98 13.46
CA TYR A 166 -19.13 21.24 13.16
C TYR A 166 -19.26 22.02 11.86
N ALA A 167 -20.07 21.50 10.94
CA ALA A 167 -20.52 22.16 9.74
C ALA A 167 -21.91 22.78 10.02
N PRO A 168 -22.00 24.12 10.16
CA PRO A 168 -23.25 24.78 10.51
C PRO A 168 -24.26 24.79 9.36
N GLN A 169 -25.48 25.26 9.62
CA GLN A 169 -26.48 25.45 8.56
C GLN A 169 -26.14 26.61 7.62
N ALA A 170 -25.36 27.59 8.10
CA ALA A 170 -24.89 28.72 7.29
C ALA A 170 -23.76 28.27 6.34
N GLU A 171 -23.81 28.75 5.09
CA GLU A 171 -22.76 28.51 4.09
C GLU A 171 -21.51 29.37 4.42
N ILE A 172 -20.60 28.84 5.25
CA ILE A 172 -19.40 29.55 5.74
C ILE A 172 -18.12 29.06 5.04
N LEU A 173 -18.06 27.78 4.66
CA LEU A 173 -16.87 27.17 4.05
C LEU A 173 -16.48 27.84 2.73
N GLN A 174 -17.47 28.14 1.88
CA GLN A 174 -17.19 28.78 0.58
C GLN A 174 -16.58 30.17 0.77
N ALA A 175 -17.16 30.98 1.66
CA ALA A 175 -16.66 32.31 1.98
C ALA A 175 -15.26 32.26 2.59
N PHE A 176 -15.01 31.29 3.47
CA PHE A 176 -13.69 31.06 4.06
C PHE A 176 -12.63 30.70 3.00
N PHE A 177 -12.97 29.83 2.04
CA PHE A 177 -12.05 29.50 0.94
C PHE A 177 -11.79 30.68 0.01
N HIS A 178 -12.78 31.52 -0.26
CA HIS A 178 -12.59 32.76 -1.01
C HIS A 178 -11.60 33.71 -0.31
N GLU A 179 -11.75 33.92 1.01
CA GLU A 179 -10.82 34.74 1.79
C GLU A 179 -9.39 34.18 1.76
N LYS A 180 -9.25 32.85 1.79
CA LYS A 180 -7.96 32.14 1.71
C LYS A 180 -7.39 32.04 0.30
N LYS A 181 -8.10 32.52 -0.74
CA LYS A 181 -7.73 32.38 -2.16
C LYS A 181 -7.63 30.92 -2.61
N LEU A 182 -8.54 30.07 -2.12
CA LEU A 182 -8.65 28.64 -2.40
C LEU A 182 -9.97 28.29 -3.11
N ASP A 183 -10.52 29.23 -3.86
CA ASP A 183 -11.88 29.23 -4.41
C ASP A 183 -11.97 28.86 -5.89
N ASP A 184 -10.94 28.22 -6.45
CA ASP A 184 -10.98 27.70 -7.82
C ASP A 184 -12.14 26.71 -8.00
N TYR A 185 -13.07 27.05 -8.89
CA TYR A 185 -14.32 26.32 -9.10
C TYR A 185 -14.10 24.82 -9.36
N GLN A 186 -13.15 24.47 -10.24
CA GLN A 186 -12.90 23.07 -10.59
C GLN A 186 -12.33 22.28 -9.41
N THR A 187 -11.46 22.89 -8.62
CA THR A 187 -10.90 22.29 -7.41
C THR A 187 -11.99 22.09 -6.35
N LEU A 188 -12.83 23.10 -6.10
CA LEU A 188 -13.95 23.00 -5.15
C LEU A 188 -14.95 21.92 -5.57
N ARG A 189 -15.31 21.87 -6.86
CA ARG A 189 -16.21 20.86 -7.43
C ARG A 189 -15.68 19.44 -7.24
N LYS A 190 -14.38 19.22 -7.50
CA LYS A 190 -13.74 17.89 -7.38
C LYS A 190 -13.46 17.49 -5.93
N SER A 191 -13.45 18.43 -4.99
CA SER A 191 -13.17 18.15 -3.58
C SER A 191 -14.18 17.21 -2.93
N GLY A 192 -15.45 17.24 -3.35
CA GLY A 192 -16.54 16.57 -2.66
C GLY A 192 -16.97 17.23 -1.35
N LEU A 193 -16.37 18.38 -0.98
CA LEU A 193 -16.87 19.27 0.08
C LEU A 193 -18.08 20.10 -0.40
N PHE A 194 -18.24 20.21 -1.72
CA PHE A 194 -19.34 20.89 -2.38
C PHE A 194 -20.14 19.95 -3.27
N SER A 195 -21.40 20.29 -3.55
CA SER A 195 -22.29 19.63 -4.49
C SER A 195 -22.75 20.64 -5.54
N GLU A 196 -22.86 20.22 -6.81
CA GLU A 196 -23.32 21.10 -7.89
C GLU A 196 -24.84 21.37 -7.79
N ARG A 197 -25.22 22.65 -7.89
CA ARG A 197 -26.59 23.13 -8.14
C ARG A 197 -26.71 23.53 -9.62
N GLU A 198 -27.93 23.82 -10.08
CA GLU A 198 -28.17 24.33 -11.42
C GLU A 198 -27.41 25.66 -11.65
N GLY A 199 -26.78 25.80 -12.83
CA GLY A 199 -26.13 27.04 -13.27
C GLY A 199 -24.74 27.33 -12.69
N GLU A 200 -23.85 26.33 -12.62
CA GLU A 200 -22.46 26.48 -12.13
C GLU A 200 -22.35 27.03 -10.70
N ASN A 201 -23.36 26.79 -9.86
CA ASN A 201 -23.34 27.15 -8.46
C ASN A 201 -22.98 25.94 -7.59
N LEU A 202 -22.11 26.15 -6.61
CA LEU A 202 -21.72 25.13 -5.64
C LEU A 202 -22.48 25.33 -4.33
N ALA A 203 -22.86 24.23 -3.71
CA ALA A 203 -23.46 24.19 -2.38
C ALA A 203 -22.59 23.40 -1.42
N GLU A 204 -22.48 23.84 -0.18
CA GLU A 204 -21.78 23.06 0.84
C GLU A 204 -22.49 21.72 1.06
N ARG A 205 -21.72 20.63 0.95
CA ARG A 205 -22.25 19.26 1.08
C ARG A 205 -22.70 18.95 2.50
N PHE A 206 -21.94 19.43 3.47
CA PHE A 206 -22.17 19.17 4.88
C PHE A 206 -22.88 20.36 5.50
N ASN A 207 -24.05 20.11 6.07
CA ASN A 207 -24.92 21.13 6.65
C ASN A 207 -25.57 20.56 7.91
N ASP A 208 -25.54 21.31 9.01
CA ASP A 208 -25.98 20.91 10.35
C ASP A 208 -25.41 19.56 10.82
N ARG A 209 -24.09 19.38 10.64
CA ARG A 209 -23.42 18.10 10.88
C ARG A 209 -22.22 18.22 11.78
N ILE A 210 -22.12 17.32 12.75
CA ILE A 210 -20.88 17.06 13.47
C ILE A 210 -19.94 16.33 12.50
N MET A 211 -18.75 16.87 12.35
CA MET A 211 -17.76 16.45 11.37
C MET A 211 -16.73 15.54 12.03
N PHE A 212 -16.61 14.32 11.51
CA PHE A 212 -15.58 13.35 11.84
C PHE A 212 -14.56 13.34 10.69
N PRO A 213 -13.34 13.86 10.89
CA PRO A 213 -12.29 13.79 9.88
C PRO A 213 -11.90 12.34 9.60
N ILE A 214 -11.80 12.00 8.32
CA ILE A 214 -11.28 10.71 7.85
C ILE A 214 -9.87 10.95 7.36
N ARG A 215 -8.91 10.21 7.94
CA ARG A 215 -7.48 10.37 7.67
C ARG A 215 -6.93 9.24 6.81
N ASN A 216 -5.91 9.54 6.01
CA ASN A 216 -5.07 8.52 5.39
C ASN A 216 -4.13 7.90 6.43
N GLN A 217 -3.29 6.95 6.02
CA GLN A 217 -2.37 6.25 6.94
C GLN A 217 -1.30 7.15 7.58
N THR A 218 -1.04 8.34 7.02
CA THR A 218 -0.09 9.32 7.53
C THR A 218 -0.75 10.38 8.43
N GLY A 219 -2.07 10.31 8.62
CA GLY A 219 -2.83 11.21 9.50
C GLY A 219 -3.37 12.47 8.82
N GLN A 220 -3.17 12.63 7.51
CA GLN A 220 -3.72 13.75 6.73
C GLN A 220 -5.22 13.55 6.50
N ILE A 221 -6.00 14.62 6.65
CA ILE A 221 -7.44 14.58 6.38
C ILE A 221 -7.67 14.46 4.87
N ILE A 222 -8.38 13.43 4.45
CA ILE A 222 -8.69 13.14 3.03
C ILE A 222 -10.20 13.11 2.74
N ALA A 223 -11.03 13.05 3.78
CA ALA A 223 -12.48 13.02 3.69
C ALA A 223 -13.12 13.42 5.03
N PHE A 224 -14.44 13.56 5.04
CA PHE A 224 -15.23 13.71 6.25
C PHE A 224 -16.41 12.74 6.28
N SER A 225 -16.84 12.39 7.49
CA SER A 225 -18.19 11.89 7.75
C SER A 225 -18.93 12.89 8.62
N GLY A 226 -20.12 13.30 8.21
CA GLY A 226 -20.95 14.26 8.90
C GLY A 226 -22.17 13.59 9.55
N ARG A 227 -22.26 13.60 10.88
CA ARG A 227 -23.45 13.17 11.63
C ARG A 227 -24.43 14.31 11.75
N LEU A 228 -25.66 14.12 11.27
CA LEU A 228 -26.73 15.11 11.38
C LEU A 228 -27.01 15.41 12.87
N LEU A 229 -26.95 16.68 13.25
CA LEU A 229 -27.19 17.11 14.63
C LEU A 229 -28.68 17.05 14.94
N THR A 230 -29.51 17.72 14.12
CA THR A 230 -30.96 17.76 14.26
C THR A 230 -31.62 16.68 13.40
N PRO A 231 -32.27 15.66 13.99
CA PRO A 231 -32.84 14.56 13.21
C PRO A 231 -33.88 15.02 12.18
N ASP A 232 -33.67 14.65 10.92
CA ASP A 232 -34.63 14.83 9.82
C ASP A 232 -34.84 13.47 9.13
N LYS A 233 -36.09 13.04 8.97
CA LYS A 233 -36.44 11.77 8.31
C LYS A 233 -36.06 11.72 6.83
N LYS A 234 -35.87 12.86 6.18
CA LYS A 234 -35.50 12.96 4.76
C LYS A 234 -33.99 12.90 4.53
N LEU A 235 -33.19 13.18 5.55
CA LEU A 235 -31.74 13.27 5.44
C LEU A 235 -31.07 12.08 6.13
N PRO A 236 -29.93 11.57 5.59
CA PRO A 236 -29.23 10.47 6.21
C PRO A 236 -28.58 10.90 7.54
N LYS A 237 -28.67 10.04 8.55
CA LYS A 237 -28.05 10.25 9.88
C LYS A 237 -26.54 10.50 9.77
N TYR A 238 -25.85 9.74 8.92
CA TYR A 238 -24.44 9.95 8.57
C TYR A 238 -24.29 10.18 7.07
N LEU A 239 -23.48 11.16 6.70
CA LEU A 239 -23.15 11.47 5.31
C LEU A 239 -21.63 11.43 5.15
N ASN A 240 -21.12 10.60 4.24
CA ASN A 240 -19.69 10.56 3.93
C ASN A 240 -19.36 11.47 2.73
N SER A 241 -18.11 11.91 2.65
CA SER A 241 -17.52 12.40 1.40
C SER A 241 -17.74 11.37 0.28
N PRO A 242 -17.96 11.83 -0.97
CA PRO A 242 -18.03 10.94 -2.12
C PRO A 242 -16.66 10.31 -2.43
N GLU A 243 -16.66 9.24 -3.24
CA GLU A 243 -15.41 8.70 -3.79
C GLU A 243 -14.68 9.78 -4.61
N GLY A 244 -13.36 9.86 -4.46
CA GLY A 244 -12.54 10.85 -5.14
C GLY A 244 -11.07 10.43 -5.20
N ILE A 245 -10.22 11.35 -5.70
CA ILE A 245 -8.78 11.10 -5.85
C ILE A 245 -8.12 10.81 -4.50
N LEU A 246 -8.48 11.58 -3.47
CA LEU A 246 -7.92 11.44 -2.12
C LEU A 246 -8.58 10.37 -1.27
N PHE A 247 -9.87 10.10 -1.51
CA PHE A 247 -10.67 9.23 -0.66
C PHE A 247 -11.30 8.11 -1.45
N ASN A 248 -10.87 6.90 -1.14
CA ASN A 248 -11.50 5.67 -1.57
C ASN A 248 -11.97 4.88 -0.36
N LYS A 249 -13.28 4.74 -0.18
CA LYS A 249 -13.84 4.11 1.03
C LYS A 249 -13.40 2.65 1.16
N ARG A 250 -13.12 1.97 0.05
CA ARG A 250 -12.66 0.58 0.02
C ARG A 250 -11.24 0.39 0.53
N LYS A 251 -10.47 1.46 0.72
CA LYS A 251 -9.05 1.39 1.14
C LYS A 251 -8.78 2.01 2.51
N VAL A 252 -9.77 2.70 3.08
CA VAL A 252 -9.59 3.51 4.29
C VAL A 252 -10.36 2.90 5.44
N LEU A 253 -9.71 2.81 6.60
CA LEU A 253 -10.31 2.45 7.88
C LEU A 253 -10.19 3.65 8.83
N PHE A 254 -11.28 3.99 9.50
CA PHE A 254 -11.26 5.07 10.48
C PHE A 254 -10.31 4.72 11.63
N ASN A 255 -9.57 5.72 12.11
CA ASN A 255 -8.59 5.64 13.19
C ASN A 255 -7.35 4.75 12.92
N PHE A 256 -7.17 4.25 11.68
CA PHE A 256 -6.02 3.40 11.38
C PHE A 256 -4.68 4.14 11.58
N ASP A 257 -4.58 5.41 11.21
CA ASP A 257 -3.39 6.25 11.39
C ASP A 257 -2.91 6.30 12.84
N LYS A 258 -3.84 6.53 13.78
CA LYS A 258 -3.53 6.58 15.22
C LYS A 258 -3.38 5.19 15.83
N ALA A 259 -4.17 4.21 15.38
CA ALA A 259 -4.15 2.86 15.91
C ALA A 259 -2.95 2.03 15.44
N LYS A 260 -2.38 2.33 14.27
CA LYS A 260 -1.32 1.55 13.59
C LYS A 260 -0.15 1.19 14.50
N LYS A 261 0.31 2.12 15.34
CA LYS A 261 1.43 1.89 16.27
C LYS A 261 1.07 0.84 17.32
N THR A 262 -0.09 0.98 17.96
CA THR A 262 -0.57 0.04 18.98
C THR A 262 -0.91 -1.32 18.37
N ILE A 263 -1.55 -1.32 17.19
CA ILE A 263 -1.88 -2.54 16.44
C ILE A 263 -0.63 -3.39 16.21
N ARG A 264 0.48 -2.76 15.77
CA ARG A 264 1.74 -3.47 15.55
C ARG A 264 2.40 -3.97 16.83
N HIS A 265 2.44 -3.13 17.85
CA HIS A 265 3.03 -3.49 19.13
C HIS A 265 2.32 -4.68 19.78
N GLU A 266 0.99 -4.71 19.74
CA GLU A 266 0.18 -5.79 20.31
C GLU A 266 -0.08 -6.94 19.31
N SER A 267 0.29 -6.77 18.04
CA SER A 267 -0.07 -7.62 16.92
C SER A 267 -1.57 -7.96 16.85
N LYS A 268 -2.42 -7.01 17.26
CA LYS A 268 -3.86 -7.20 17.49
C LYS A 268 -4.64 -5.96 17.12
N VAL A 269 -5.76 -6.14 16.41
CA VAL A 269 -6.70 -5.07 16.04
C VAL A 269 -8.14 -5.43 16.43
N TYR A 270 -8.88 -4.44 16.93
CA TYR A 270 -10.32 -4.52 17.15
C TYR A 270 -11.07 -3.83 16.02
N LEU A 271 -12.00 -4.54 15.38
CA LEU A 271 -12.85 -4.03 14.32
C LEU A 271 -14.23 -3.69 14.87
N PHE A 272 -14.60 -2.41 14.76
CA PHE A 272 -15.88 -1.84 15.18
C PHE A 272 -16.73 -1.42 13.97
N GLU A 273 -18.04 -1.20 14.18
CA GLU A 273 -18.95 -0.80 13.10
C GLU A 273 -18.81 0.70 12.74
N GLY A 274 -18.79 1.55 13.77
CA GLY A 274 -18.90 2.99 13.62
C GLY A 274 -17.81 3.81 14.31
N PHE A 275 -17.82 5.12 14.01
CA PHE A 275 -16.90 6.10 14.60
C PHE A 275 -17.04 6.19 16.12
N MET A 276 -18.28 6.18 16.62
CA MET A 276 -18.57 6.33 18.05
C MET A 276 -18.01 5.18 18.86
N ASP A 277 -18.05 3.96 18.31
CA ASP A 277 -17.52 2.76 18.95
C ASP A 277 -16.01 2.83 19.09
N VAL A 278 -15.33 3.31 18.04
CA VAL A 278 -13.88 3.55 18.06
C VAL A 278 -13.52 4.64 19.07
N LEU A 279 -14.30 5.72 19.15
CA LEU A 279 -14.09 6.77 20.16
C LEU A 279 -14.37 6.25 21.58
N ALA A 280 -15.37 5.39 21.75
CA ALA A 280 -15.69 4.73 23.01
C ALA A 280 -14.57 3.78 23.47
N ALA A 281 -14.01 2.99 22.54
CA ALA A 281 -12.84 2.17 22.79
C ALA A 281 -11.60 3.02 23.12
N TRP A 282 -11.40 4.12 22.40
CA TRP A 282 -10.28 5.03 22.63
C TRP A 282 -10.33 5.66 24.03
N ARG A 283 -11.50 6.15 24.49
CA ARG A 283 -11.65 6.68 25.86
C ARG A 283 -11.47 5.61 26.93
N ALA A 284 -11.75 4.34 26.61
CA ALA A 284 -11.46 3.19 27.46
C ALA A 284 -9.99 2.77 27.44
N GLY A 285 -9.12 3.46 26.69
CA GLY A 285 -7.70 3.11 26.60
C GLY A 285 -7.38 1.99 25.60
N ILE A 286 -8.36 1.51 24.85
CA ILE A 286 -8.17 0.56 23.76
C ILE A 286 -7.82 1.36 22.50
N LYS A 287 -6.52 1.48 22.21
CA LYS A 287 -6.01 2.35 21.13
C LYS A 287 -5.85 1.63 19.79
N ASN A 288 -6.04 0.32 19.73
CA ASN A 288 -5.96 -0.53 18.53
C ASN A 288 -7.34 -0.80 17.88
N GLY A 289 -8.29 0.13 18.02
CA GLY A 289 -9.61 0.05 17.42
C GLY A 289 -9.73 0.76 16.07
N VAL A 290 -10.37 0.13 15.09
CA VAL A 290 -10.65 0.69 13.75
C VAL A 290 -12.08 0.41 13.31
N ALA A 291 -12.61 1.17 12.34
CA ALA A 291 -13.95 0.94 11.78
C ALA A 291 -14.01 1.08 10.25
N SER A 292 -14.89 0.29 9.62
CA SER A 292 -15.16 0.34 8.16
C SER A 292 -16.23 1.38 7.77
N MET A 293 -16.74 2.15 8.73
CA MET A 293 -17.61 3.32 8.52
C MET A 293 -18.93 2.97 7.80
N GLY A 294 -19.62 1.93 8.26
CA GLY A 294 -20.94 1.55 7.76
C GLY A 294 -20.95 0.91 6.36
N THR A 295 -19.83 0.30 5.95
CA THR A 295 -19.78 -0.60 4.79
C THR A 295 -19.22 -1.95 5.19
N SER A 296 -19.58 -2.99 4.44
CA SER A 296 -18.88 -4.26 4.51
C SER A 296 -17.38 -4.05 4.34
N LEU A 297 -16.59 -4.74 5.15
CA LEU A 297 -15.14 -4.75 5.03
C LEU A 297 -14.75 -5.19 3.62
N THR A 298 -13.65 -4.67 3.08
CA THR A 298 -13.17 -5.00 1.73
C THR A 298 -11.89 -5.82 1.79
N SER A 299 -11.55 -6.50 0.69
CA SER A 299 -10.28 -7.24 0.59
C SER A 299 -9.07 -6.33 0.78
N GLU A 300 -9.12 -5.09 0.29
CA GLU A 300 -8.05 -4.10 0.43
C GLU A 300 -7.89 -3.65 1.88
N GLN A 301 -8.99 -3.46 2.62
CA GLN A 301 -8.95 -3.16 4.06
C GLN A 301 -8.43 -4.35 4.87
N ILE A 302 -8.85 -5.58 4.54
CA ILE A 302 -8.34 -6.81 5.17
C ILE A 302 -6.83 -6.92 4.98
N TYR A 303 -6.36 -6.71 3.75
CA TYR A 303 -4.94 -6.73 3.42
C TYR A 303 -4.15 -5.67 4.18
N LEU A 304 -4.68 -4.44 4.28
CA LEU A 304 -4.06 -3.38 5.07
C LEU A 304 -3.88 -3.79 6.53
N LEU A 305 -4.91 -4.40 7.13
CA LEU A 305 -4.84 -4.87 8.51
C LEU A 305 -3.82 -6.02 8.66
N GLU A 306 -3.78 -6.96 7.70
CA GLU A 306 -2.93 -8.14 7.75
C GLU A 306 -1.44 -7.79 7.69
N GLN A 307 -1.09 -6.66 7.07
CA GLN A 307 0.27 -6.12 7.09
C GLN A 307 0.70 -5.59 8.47
N THR A 308 -0.24 -5.38 9.40
CA THR A 308 0.02 -4.72 10.69
C THR A 308 -0.30 -5.56 11.92
N ALA A 309 -1.13 -6.59 11.79
CA ALA A 309 -1.51 -7.47 12.90
C ALA A 309 -1.66 -8.93 12.45
N SER A 310 -1.43 -9.85 13.37
CA SER A 310 -1.76 -11.27 13.20
C SER A 310 -3.13 -11.65 13.76
N LYS A 311 -3.70 -10.84 14.67
CA LYS A 311 -4.99 -11.12 15.33
C LYS A 311 -6.02 -10.04 15.02
N LEU A 312 -7.25 -10.45 14.71
CA LEU A 312 -8.37 -9.53 14.46
C LEU A 312 -9.59 -9.98 15.27
N TYR A 313 -10.08 -9.08 16.13
CA TYR A 313 -11.29 -9.29 16.93
C TYR A 313 -12.41 -8.37 16.47
N ILE A 314 -13.56 -8.95 16.16
CA ILE A 314 -14.75 -8.19 15.77
C ILE A 314 -15.57 -7.85 17.02
N CYS A 315 -15.82 -6.56 17.26
CA CYS A 315 -16.62 -6.05 18.36
C CYS A 315 -17.75 -5.18 17.81
N TYR A 316 -18.78 -5.84 17.28
CA TYR A 316 -19.99 -5.21 16.75
C TYR A 316 -21.12 -5.21 17.79
N ASP A 317 -22.27 -4.65 17.41
CA ASP A 317 -23.42 -4.53 18.29
C ASP A 317 -23.86 -5.90 18.82
N GLY A 318 -24.19 -5.98 20.12
CA GLY A 318 -24.57 -7.24 20.77
C GLY A 318 -25.95 -7.79 20.35
N ASP A 319 -26.67 -7.08 19.48
CA ASP A 319 -28.01 -7.40 19.02
C ASP A 319 -28.03 -8.43 17.86
N LEU A 320 -29.22 -8.78 17.36
CA LEU A 320 -29.35 -9.77 16.29
C LEU A 320 -28.75 -9.28 14.95
N PRO A 321 -29.02 -8.05 14.49
CA PRO A 321 -28.30 -7.44 13.37
C PRO A 321 -26.76 -7.47 13.49
N GLY A 322 -26.20 -7.03 14.61
CA GLY A 322 -24.74 -6.97 14.84
C GLY A 322 -24.10 -8.36 14.90
N ARG A 323 -24.78 -9.35 15.49
CA ARG A 323 -24.35 -10.76 15.41
C ARG A 323 -24.36 -11.31 13.99
N LYS A 324 -25.36 -10.97 13.17
CA LYS A 324 -25.39 -11.33 11.74
C LYS A 324 -24.28 -10.63 10.97
N ALA A 325 -23.98 -9.36 11.30
CA ALA A 325 -22.87 -8.62 10.70
C ALA A 325 -21.51 -9.24 11.08
N THR A 326 -21.33 -9.66 12.33
CA THR A 326 -20.15 -10.39 12.82
C THR A 326 -19.96 -11.69 12.05
N LYS A 327 -21.02 -12.50 11.90
CA LYS A 327 -20.97 -13.74 11.10
C LYS A 327 -20.52 -13.46 9.66
N ARG A 328 -21.11 -12.46 8.99
CA ARG A 328 -20.74 -12.08 7.62
C ARG A 328 -19.28 -11.61 7.50
N ALA A 329 -18.80 -10.86 8.49
CA ALA A 329 -17.42 -10.41 8.51
C ALA A 329 -16.45 -11.60 8.68
N LEU A 330 -16.72 -12.55 9.58
CA LEU A 330 -15.93 -13.77 9.72
C LEU A 330 -15.89 -14.59 8.42
N GLU A 331 -17.05 -14.82 7.79
CA GLU A 331 -17.16 -15.55 6.51
C GLU A 331 -16.42 -14.85 5.37
N LEU A 332 -16.32 -13.52 5.40
CA LEU A 332 -15.57 -12.73 4.43
C LEU A 332 -14.05 -12.81 4.68
N ILE A 333 -13.61 -12.72 5.93
CA ILE A 333 -12.19 -12.58 6.29
C ILE A 333 -11.47 -13.93 6.31
N ALA A 334 -12.12 -14.98 6.81
CA ALA A 334 -11.53 -16.31 6.99
C ALA A 334 -10.93 -16.93 5.71
N PRO A 335 -11.55 -16.83 4.51
CA PRO A 335 -10.94 -17.36 3.28
C PRO A 335 -9.88 -16.44 2.67
N LEU A 336 -9.85 -15.16 3.05
CA LEU A 336 -8.99 -14.14 2.42
C LEU A 336 -7.67 -13.91 3.16
N SER A 337 -7.61 -14.22 4.45
CA SER A 337 -6.50 -13.82 5.33
C SER A 337 -5.97 -14.97 6.18
N LYS A 338 -4.80 -14.74 6.78
CA LYS A 338 -4.17 -15.63 7.77
C LYS A 338 -4.40 -15.16 9.21
N PHE A 339 -5.34 -14.25 9.45
CA PHE A 339 -5.66 -13.77 10.79
C PHE A 339 -6.04 -14.92 11.74
N GLU A 340 -5.58 -14.82 12.98
CA GLU A 340 -6.28 -15.44 14.11
C GLU A 340 -7.53 -14.61 14.39
N LEU A 341 -8.69 -15.13 13.97
CA LEU A 341 -9.97 -14.44 14.07
C LEU A 341 -10.66 -14.72 15.41
N GLY A 342 -11.17 -13.66 16.01
CA GLY A 342 -11.97 -13.72 17.22
C GLY A 342 -13.12 -12.72 17.21
N THR A 343 -13.93 -12.79 18.26
CA THR A 343 -15.08 -11.90 18.46
C THR A 343 -15.18 -11.47 19.91
N ILE A 344 -15.84 -10.34 20.12
CA ILE A 344 -16.27 -9.84 21.42
C ILE A 344 -17.77 -9.62 21.34
N LEU A 345 -18.51 -10.33 22.19
CA LEU A 345 -19.96 -10.20 22.27
C LEU A 345 -20.30 -9.44 23.54
N LEU A 346 -20.75 -8.20 23.35
CA LEU A 346 -21.23 -7.36 24.45
C LEU A 346 -22.55 -7.91 24.99
N PRO A 347 -22.75 -7.92 26.32
CA PRO A 347 -23.98 -8.36 26.94
C PRO A 347 -25.12 -7.36 26.68
N GLU A 348 -26.35 -7.76 27.02
CA GLU A 348 -27.54 -6.90 27.01
C GLU A 348 -27.88 -6.25 25.66
N LYS A 349 -27.31 -6.75 24.56
CA LYS A 349 -27.50 -6.21 23.19
C LYS A 349 -27.02 -4.77 23.02
N LEU A 350 -26.07 -4.34 23.86
CA LEU A 350 -25.51 -2.99 23.80
C LEU A 350 -24.50 -2.87 22.66
N ASP A 351 -24.38 -1.66 22.11
CA ASP A 351 -23.22 -1.25 21.31
C ASP A 351 -22.02 -0.88 22.24
N PRO A 352 -20.78 -0.79 21.70
CA PRO A 352 -19.60 -0.41 22.48
C PRO A 352 -19.74 0.95 23.21
N ASP A 353 -20.36 1.94 22.57
CA ASP A 353 -20.55 3.25 23.19
C ASP A 353 -21.57 3.22 24.34
N GLU A 354 -22.71 2.54 24.16
CA GLU A 354 -23.73 2.27 25.15
C GLU A 354 -23.17 1.50 26.34
N TYR A 355 -22.35 0.48 26.09
CA TYR A 355 -21.67 -0.26 27.15
C TYR A 355 -20.77 0.66 27.98
N VAL A 356 -19.92 1.47 27.33
CA VAL A 356 -19.03 2.38 28.06
C VAL A 356 -19.83 3.45 28.82
N ARG A 357 -20.95 3.95 28.29
CA ARG A 357 -21.81 4.89 29.02
C ARG A 357 -22.48 4.27 30.23
N LYS A 358 -22.88 2.99 30.14
CA LYS A 358 -23.59 2.29 31.23
C LYS A 358 -22.63 1.78 32.31
N TYR A 359 -21.50 1.20 31.92
CA TYR A 359 -20.58 0.50 32.82
C TYR A 359 -19.26 1.23 33.05
N GLY A 360 -18.95 2.24 32.26
CA GLY A 360 -17.72 3.01 32.35
C GLY A 360 -16.56 2.46 31.49
N PRO A 361 -15.54 3.29 31.23
CA PRO A 361 -14.42 2.97 30.35
C PRO A 361 -13.55 1.80 30.86
N GLU A 362 -13.24 1.76 32.16
CA GLU A 362 -12.41 0.70 32.74
C GLU A 362 -13.08 -0.68 32.61
N ASN A 363 -14.37 -0.77 32.95
CA ASN A 363 -15.12 -2.02 32.81
C ASN A 363 -15.21 -2.49 31.35
N PHE A 364 -15.30 -1.57 30.39
CA PHE A 364 -15.28 -1.93 28.97
C PHE A 364 -13.92 -2.50 28.56
N LYS A 365 -12.82 -1.88 28.99
CA LYS A 365 -11.46 -2.36 28.73
C LYS A 365 -11.25 -3.76 29.33
N ASP A 366 -11.61 -3.93 30.58
CA ASP A 366 -11.50 -5.21 31.27
C ASP A 366 -12.36 -6.27 30.58
N PHE A 367 -13.59 -5.93 30.19
CA PHE A 367 -14.48 -6.85 29.48
C PHE A 367 -13.89 -7.27 28.13
N VAL A 368 -13.51 -6.32 27.28
CA VAL A 368 -12.95 -6.57 25.95
C VAL A 368 -11.70 -7.45 26.02
N THR A 369 -10.81 -7.19 26.99
CA THR A 369 -9.54 -7.93 27.10
C THR A 369 -9.70 -9.31 27.73
N SER A 370 -10.71 -9.53 28.59
CA SER A 370 -10.95 -10.81 29.26
C SER A 370 -11.95 -11.73 28.55
N HIS A 371 -12.75 -11.20 27.62
CA HIS A 371 -13.82 -11.95 26.92
C HIS A 371 -13.55 -12.08 25.42
N GLU A 372 -12.29 -12.14 25.03
CA GLU A 372 -11.85 -12.50 23.68
C GLU A 372 -12.26 -13.94 23.36
N ARG A 373 -13.23 -14.11 22.46
CA ARG A 373 -13.68 -15.44 22.01
C ARG A 373 -13.05 -15.80 20.69
N THR A 374 -12.77 -17.08 20.50
CA THR A 374 -12.38 -17.62 19.19
C THR A 374 -13.54 -17.56 18.20
N GLU A 375 -13.22 -17.62 16.90
CA GLU A 375 -14.23 -17.78 15.84
C GLU A 375 -15.17 -18.96 16.11
N LEU A 376 -14.64 -20.09 16.58
CA LEU A 376 -15.46 -21.29 16.81
C LEU A 376 -16.44 -21.10 17.97
N GLU A 377 -16.01 -20.49 19.07
CA GLU A 377 -16.88 -20.18 20.21
C GLU A 377 -18.03 -19.24 19.83
N PHE A 378 -17.76 -18.26 18.95
CA PHE A 378 -18.82 -17.42 18.39
C PHE A 378 -19.89 -18.26 17.68
N TYR A 379 -19.50 -19.18 16.80
CA TYR A 379 -20.46 -20.01 16.07
C TYR A 379 -21.26 -20.93 17.01
N LEU A 380 -20.65 -21.46 18.06
CA LEU A 380 -21.34 -22.27 19.07
C LEU A 380 -22.44 -21.48 19.78
N GLU A 381 -22.20 -20.23 20.14
CA GLU A 381 -23.20 -19.35 20.76
C GLU A 381 -24.24 -18.87 19.73
N TYR A 382 -23.79 -18.54 18.51
CA TYR A 382 -24.65 -18.04 17.44
C TYR A 382 -25.69 -19.07 17.01
N PHE A 383 -25.30 -20.34 16.80
CA PHE A 383 -26.24 -21.40 16.41
C PHE A 383 -27.17 -21.81 17.55
N ARG A 384 -26.77 -21.59 18.81
CA ARG A 384 -27.64 -21.83 19.96
C ARG A 384 -28.74 -20.79 20.08
N ALA A 385 -28.46 -19.56 19.66
CA ALA A 385 -29.38 -18.44 19.84
C ALA A 385 -30.72 -18.67 19.11
N GLY A 386 -31.82 -18.61 19.86
CA GLY A 386 -33.17 -18.76 19.32
C GLY A 386 -33.66 -20.20 19.13
N ARG A 387 -32.91 -21.21 19.60
CA ARG A 387 -33.30 -22.62 19.58
C ARG A 387 -33.72 -23.12 20.95
N ASN A 388 -34.70 -24.01 20.99
CA ASN A 388 -35.04 -24.77 22.18
C ASN A 388 -34.31 -26.11 22.16
N LEU A 389 -33.12 -26.15 22.77
CA LEU A 389 -32.28 -27.35 22.88
C LEU A 389 -32.88 -28.44 23.79
N GLU A 390 -34.11 -28.32 24.28
CA GLU A 390 -34.86 -29.41 24.89
C GLU A 390 -35.61 -30.27 23.86
N THR A 391 -35.78 -29.77 22.62
CA THR A 391 -36.46 -30.50 21.55
C THR A 391 -35.47 -31.22 20.64
N GLU A 392 -35.75 -32.47 20.29
CA GLU A 392 -34.88 -33.29 19.44
C GLU A 392 -34.59 -32.61 18.08
N SER A 393 -35.61 -31.96 17.49
CA SER A 393 -35.47 -31.23 16.21
C SER A 393 -34.43 -30.11 16.29
N ASP A 394 -34.50 -29.27 17.32
CA ASP A 394 -33.58 -28.14 17.47
C ASP A 394 -32.19 -28.59 17.92
N GLN A 395 -32.09 -29.65 18.74
CA GLN A 395 -30.83 -30.30 19.09
C GLN A 395 -30.10 -30.81 17.84
N LEU A 396 -30.81 -31.58 17.00
CA LEU A 396 -30.24 -32.11 15.76
C LEU A 396 -29.81 -30.98 14.80
N ALA A 397 -30.63 -29.95 14.65
CA ALA A 397 -30.28 -28.78 13.83
C ALA A 397 -29.03 -28.05 14.37
N TYR A 398 -28.94 -27.87 15.70
CA TYR A 398 -27.76 -27.29 16.35
C TYR A 398 -26.49 -28.11 16.13
N ILE A 399 -26.54 -29.41 16.41
CA ILE A 399 -25.39 -30.28 16.24
C ILE A 399 -24.95 -30.28 14.78
N THR A 400 -25.89 -30.34 13.82
CA THR A 400 -25.57 -30.34 12.39
C THR A 400 -24.85 -29.06 11.98
N ASP A 401 -25.38 -27.89 12.31
CA ASP A 401 -24.74 -26.60 11.96
C ASP A 401 -23.35 -26.45 12.59
N VAL A 402 -23.18 -26.92 13.84
CA VAL A 402 -21.88 -26.89 14.51
C VAL A 402 -20.90 -27.83 13.81
N LEU A 403 -21.32 -29.06 13.47
CA LEU A 403 -20.46 -30.03 12.78
C LEU A 403 -20.01 -29.51 11.40
N GLU A 404 -20.91 -28.89 10.65
CA GLU A 404 -20.60 -28.25 9.36
C GLU A 404 -19.54 -27.14 9.52
N ARG A 405 -19.61 -26.36 10.60
CA ARG A 405 -18.60 -25.35 10.88
C ARG A 405 -17.27 -25.95 11.34
N VAL A 406 -17.30 -26.94 12.23
CA VAL A 406 -16.11 -27.64 12.75
C VAL A 406 -15.35 -28.35 11.61
N ALA A 407 -16.04 -28.84 10.58
CA ALA A 407 -15.42 -29.42 9.40
C ALA A 407 -14.48 -28.45 8.67
N GLN A 408 -14.72 -27.14 8.77
CA GLN A 408 -13.92 -26.09 8.12
C GLN A 408 -12.75 -25.59 8.98
N VAL A 409 -12.75 -25.85 10.29
CA VAL A 409 -11.69 -25.45 11.23
C VAL A 409 -10.41 -26.20 10.88
N LYS A 410 -9.24 -25.55 10.81
CA LYS A 410 -7.99 -26.25 10.41
C LYS A 410 -7.32 -27.04 11.54
N ASP A 411 -7.46 -26.59 12.78
CA ASP A 411 -6.81 -27.20 13.95
C ASP A 411 -7.53 -28.49 14.39
N PRO A 412 -6.87 -29.67 14.35
CA PRO A 412 -7.43 -30.93 14.83
C PRO A 412 -7.79 -30.93 16.32
N LEU A 413 -7.04 -30.20 17.16
CA LEU A 413 -7.30 -30.16 18.60
C LEU A 413 -8.57 -29.38 18.92
N ALA A 414 -8.76 -28.21 18.29
CA ALA A 414 -10.01 -27.45 18.39
C ALA A 414 -11.24 -28.27 17.95
N ARG A 415 -11.10 -29.09 16.90
CA ARG A 415 -12.16 -30.02 16.47
C ARG A 415 -12.47 -31.06 17.55
N ASP A 416 -11.46 -31.76 18.07
CA ASP A 416 -11.66 -32.81 19.08
C ASP A 416 -12.28 -32.26 20.37
N LEU A 417 -11.80 -31.10 20.84
CA LEU A 417 -12.37 -30.41 22.02
C LEU A 417 -13.86 -30.08 21.83
N THR A 418 -14.23 -29.63 20.63
CA THR A 418 -15.63 -29.28 20.33
C THR A 418 -16.51 -30.53 20.25
N ILE A 419 -16.01 -31.60 19.63
CA ILE A 419 -16.71 -32.89 19.57
C ILE A 419 -16.90 -33.46 20.98
N ASN A 420 -15.87 -33.41 21.84
CA ASN A 420 -15.97 -33.83 23.23
C ASN A 420 -17.03 -33.01 24.00
N ARG A 421 -17.10 -31.70 23.74
CA ARG A 421 -18.09 -30.82 24.35
C ARG A 421 -19.52 -31.19 23.91
N LEU A 422 -19.75 -31.38 22.61
CA LEU A 422 -21.06 -31.79 22.08
C LEU A 422 -21.47 -33.17 22.59
N ALA A 423 -20.57 -34.15 22.57
CA ALA A 423 -20.82 -35.50 23.06
C ALA A 423 -21.25 -35.49 24.53
N LYS A 424 -20.58 -34.68 25.36
CA LYS A 424 -20.89 -34.54 26.78
C LYS A 424 -22.19 -33.79 27.03
N GLU A 425 -22.45 -32.71 26.30
CA GLU A 425 -23.62 -31.86 26.52
C GLU A 425 -24.93 -32.54 26.11
N PHE A 426 -24.93 -33.28 25.00
CA PHE A 426 -26.12 -33.94 24.45
C PHE A 426 -26.16 -35.46 24.73
N GLU A 427 -25.23 -35.96 25.57
CA GLU A 427 -25.11 -37.39 25.93
C GLU A 427 -25.03 -38.33 24.70
N LEU A 428 -24.28 -37.90 23.68
CA LEU A 428 -24.13 -38.62 22.42
C LEU A 428 -22.84 -39.43 22.38
N ASP A 429 -22.86 -40.52 21.61
CA ASP A 429 -21.64 -41.29 21.33
C ASP A 429 -20.66 -40.47 20.48
N LYS A 430 -19.44 -40.28 21.00
CA LYS A 430 -18.37 -39.53 20.34
C LYS A 430 -18.02 -40.08 18.95
N ASN A 431 -18.06 -41.40 18.77
CA ASN A 431 -17.71 -42.05 17.50
C ASN A 431 -18.74 -41.72 16.41
N ASN A 432 -20.02 -41.59 16.76
CA ASN A 432 -21.06 -41.18 15.82
C ASN A 432 -20.81 -39.75 15.33
N LEU A 433 -20.54 -38.81 16.25
CA LEU A 433 -20.20 -37.42 15.90
C LEU A 433 -18.92 -37.33 15.07
N THR A 434 -17.90 -38.11 15.43
CA THR A 434 -16.63 -38.16 14.71
C THR A 434 -16.82 -38.68 13.28
N SER A 435 -17.62 -39.73 13.10
CA SER A 435 -17.92 -40.30 11.78
C SER A 435 -18.68 -39.31 10.89
N GLN A 436 -19.67 -38.59 11.45
CA GLN A 436 -20.38 -37.55 10.73
C GLN A 436 -19.46 -36.39 10.34
N LEU A 437 -18.61 -35.93 11.27
CA LEU A 437 -17.62 -34.89 11.00
C LEU A 437 -16.68 -35.30 9.85
N GLN A 438 -16.20 -36.54 9.85
CA GLN A 438 -15.31 -37.05 8.81
C GLN A 438 -15.99 -37.06 7.43
N ALA A 439 -17.27 -37.43 7.36
CA ALA A 439 -18.05 -37.36 6.12
C ALA A 439 -18.21 -35.91 5.61
N LEU A 440 -18.51 -34.96 6.51
CA LEU A 440 -18.60 -33.54 6.17
C LEU A 440 -17.26 -32.97 5.70
N MET A 441 -16.15 -33.34 6.35
CA MET A 441 -14.81 -32.92 5.93
C MET A 441 -14.46 -33.40 4.52
N GLN A 442 -14.85 -34.63 4.15
CA GLN A 442 -14.67 -35.15 2.80
C GLN A 442 -15.52 -34.37 1.78
N GLN A 443 -16.75 -34.00 2.14
CA GLN A 443 -17.60 -33.16 1.29
C GLN A 443 -16.98 -31.79 1.06
N VAL A 444 -16.56 -31.09 2.12
CA VAL A 444 -15.91 -29.77 2.05
C VAL A 444 -14.66 -29.81 1.19
N GLN A 445 -13.80 -30.83 1.34
CA GLN A 445 -12.63 -31.00 0.48
C GLN A 445 -13.01 -31.21 -0.99
N SER A 446 -14.05 -32.02 -1.26
CA SER A 446 -14.51 -32.26 -2.63
C SER A 446 -15.09 -31.01 -3.29
N GLU A 447 -15.79 -30.17 -2.53
CA GLU A 447 -16.35 -28.90 -3.01
C GLU A 447 -15.28 -27.85 -3.27
N GLN A 448 -14.28 -27.74 -2.39
CA GLN A 448 -13.11 -26.89 -2.60
C GLN A 448 -12.36 -27.28 -3.87
N LEU A 449 -12.10 -28.57 -4.09
CA LEU A 449 -11.46 -29.06 -5.31
C LEU A 449 -12.28 -28.74 -6.58
N LYS A 450 -13.61 -28.85 -6.53
CA LYS A 450 -14.49 -28.46 -7.64
C LYS A 450 -14.49 -26.96 -7.89
N GLN A 451 -14.50 -26.14 -6.83
CA GLN A 451 -14.41 -24.68 -6.94
C GLN A 451 -13.05 -24.25 -7.50
N ASP A 452 -11.96 -24.88 -7.07
CA ASP A 452 -10.62 -24.61 -7.58
C ASP A 452 -10.50 -24.98 -9.06
N GLN A 453 -11.09 -26.10 -9.49
CA GLN A 453 -11.19 -26.46 -10.91
C GLN A 453 -12.08 -25.51 -11.71
N ALA A 454 -13.22 -25.07 -11.16
CA ALA A 454 -14.11 -24.11 -11.82
C ALA A 454 -13.46 -22.71 -11.92
N ASN A 455 -12.70 -22.31 -10.89
CA ASN A 455 -11.92 -21.08 -10.89
C ASN A 455 -10.68 -21.18 -11.78
N SER A 456 -10.07 -22.36 -11.95
CA SER A 456 -9.00 -22.58 -12.92
C SER A 456 -9.50 -22.54 -14.36
N LEU A 457 -10.73 -23.01 -14.62
CA LEU A 457 -11.38 -22.94 -15.94
C LEU A 457 -11.84 -21.52 -16.30
N LYS A 458 -12.21 -20.69 -15.31
CA LYS A 458 -12.44 -19.24 -15.51
C LYS A 458 -11.14 -18.42 -15.54
N ARG A 459 -10.03 -18.99 -15.09
CA ARG A 459 -8.66 -18.45 -15.18
C ARG A 459 -7.85 -19.13 -16.29
N SER A 460 -8.49 -19.46 -17.42
CA SER A 460 -7.73 -19.77 -18.64
C SER A 460 -6.89 -18.57 -19.14
N ASP A 461 -7.07 -17.39 -18.55
CA ASP A 461 -6.05 -16.34 -18.45
C ASP A 461 -5.64 -16.11 -16.99
N LYS A 462 -4.81 -16.99 -16.41
CA LYS A 462 -3.70 -16.69 -15.47
C LYS A 462 -3.14 -17.94 -14.79
N VAL A 463 -1.93 -18.26 -15.24
CA VAL A 463 -0.79 -18.96 -14.63
C VAL A 463 -0.97 -19.55 -13.22
N VAL A 464 -0.80 -20.87 -13.17
CA VAL A 464 -0.57 -21.70 -11.98
C VAL A 464 0.85 -21.44 -11.48
N TYR A 465 1.01 -20.82 -10.30
CA TYR A 465 2.31 -20.75 -9.63
C TYR A 465 2.41 -21.84 -8.57
N SER A 466 3.19 -22.87 -8.91
CA SER A 466 3.70 -23.85 -7.96
C SER A 466 4.89 -23.28 -7.19
N THR A 467 5.04 -23.78 -5.97
CA THR A 467 5.85 -23.29 -4.86
C THR A 467 7.36 -23.52 -5.00
N GLN A 468 7.89 -23.34 -6.21
CA GLN A 468 9.31 -23.13 -6.45
C GLN A 468 9.37 -22.06 -7.54
N GLN A 469 9.56 -20.78 -7.14
CA GLN A 469 9.89 -19.75 -8.11
C GLN A 469 11.27 -20.04 -8.71
N ARG A 470 11.32 -20.96 -9.69
CA ARG A 470 12.20 -20.77 -10.83
C ARG A 470 11.71 -19.48 -11.47
N GLN A 471 12.46 -18.41 -11.22
CA GLN A 471 12.35 -17.16 -11.97
C GLN A 471 12.17 -17.52 -13.45
N GLU A 472 11.07 -17.10 -14.07
CA GLU A 472 11.10 -16.90 -15.52
C GLU A 472 12.06 -15.73 -15.74
N LYS A 473 13.37 -16.03 -15.81
CA LYS A 473 14.38 -15.04 -16.16
C LYS A 473 13.94 -14.45 -17.49
N LYS A 474 13.69 -13.13 -17.51
CA LYS A 474 13.45 -12.37 -18.74
C LYS A 474 14.51 -12.81 -19.75
N ARG A 475 14.07 -13.37 -20.89
CA ARG A 475 14.99 -13.93 -21.88
C ARG A 475 15.57 -12.78 -22.69
N TYR A 476 16.78 -12.39 -22.36
CA TYR A 476 17.56 -11.42 -23.10
C TYR A 476 18.20 -12.08 -24.33
N THR A 477 18.34 -11.33 -25.41
CA THR A 477 19.12 -11.77 -26.58
C THR A 477 20.60 -11.95 -26.20
N PRO A 478 21.40 -12.72 -26.94
CA PRO A 478 22.83 -12.85 -26.65
C PRO A 478 23.56 -11.49 -26.62
N ALA A 479 23.16 -10.56 -27.49
CA ALA A 479 23.69 -9.20 -27.50
C ALA A 479 23.35 -8.42 -26.24
N GLU A 480 22.08 -8.43 -25.84
CA GLU A 480 21.64 -7.77 -24.63
C GLU A 480 22.24 -8.42 -23.36
N GLN A 481 22.51 -9.72 -23.36
CA GLN A 481 23.23 -10.38 -22.27
C GLN A 481 24.67 -9.87 -22.15
N ALA A 482 25.37 -9.73 -23.28
CA ALA A 482 26.73 -9.19 -23.30
C ALA A 482 26.77 -7.74 -22.82
N GLU A 483 25.82 -6.90 -23.26
CA GLU A 483 25.72 -5.50 -22.82
C GLU A 483 25.41 -5.38 -21.33
N ARG A 484 24.47 -6.18 -20.83
CA ARG A 484 24.13 -6.20 -19.39
C ARG A 484 25.33 -6.61 -18.54
N LEU A 485 26.04 -7.67 -18.95
CA LEU A 485 27.23 -8.13 -18.26
C LEU A 485 28.33 -7.05 -18.27
N LEU A 486 28.63 -6.46 -19.43
CA LEU A 486 29.61 -5.39 -19.55
C LEU A 486 29.22 -4.16 -18.71
N LEU A 487 27.94 -3.79 -18.74
CA LEU A 487 27.40 -2.69 -17.96
C LEU A 487 27.47 -2.95 -16.45
N TYR A 488 27.25 -4.19 -16.01
CA TYR A 488 27.45 -4.56 -14.61
C TYR A 488 28.93 -4.41 -14.22
N ARG A 489 29.85 -4.94 -15.04
CA ARG A 489 31.30 -4.85 -14.77
C ARG A 489 31.79 -3.41 -14.74
N LEU A 490 31.41 -2.56 -15.69
CA LEU A 490 31.86 -1.16 -15.71
C LEU A 490 31.34 -0.36 -14.51
N LEU A 491 30.15 -0.68 -13.98
CA LEU A 491 29.64 0.01 -12.79
C LEU A 491 30.40 -0.45 -11.55
N HIS A 492 30.68 -1.74 -11.40
CA HIS A 492 31.30 -2.28 -10.18
C HIS A 492 32.85 -2.25 -10.21
N GLU A 493 33.47 -2.10 -11.37
CA GLU A 493 34.93 -2.14 -11.56
C GLU A 493 35.41 -0.90 -12.32
N HIS A 494 35.97 0.08 -11.59
CA HIS A 494 36.36 1.38 -12.15
C HIS A 494 37.42 1.29 -13.26
N ASP A 495 38.35 0.33 -13.17
CA ASP A 495 39.36 0.10 -14.21
C ASP A 495 38.73 -0.31 -15.56
N VAL A 496 37.65 -1.10 -15.52
CA VAL A 496 36.89 -1.50 -16.69
C VAL A 496 36.18 -0.29 -17.30
N PHE A 497 35.59 0.57 -16.47
CA PHE A 497 34.98 1.81 -16.91
C PHE A 497 35.97 2.73 -17.65
N LEU A 498 37.13 2.99 -17.05
CA LEU A 498 38.17 3.84 -17.65
C LEU A 498 38.69 3.27 -18.98
N ARG A 499 38.87 1.95 -19.06
CA ARG A 499 39.28 1.26 -20.29
C ARG A 499 38.26 1.46 -21.42
N ILE A 500 36.97 1.28 -21.13
CA ILE A 500 35.90 1.42 -22.13
C ILE A 500 35.74 2.87 -22.56
N LYS A 501 35.74 3.82 -21.61
CA LYS A 501 35.69 5.27 -21.88
C LYS A 501 36.83 5.75 -22.79
N GLY A 502 38.00 5.11 -22.71
CA GLY A 502 39.15 5.40 -23.55
C GLY A 502 39.04 4.93 -25.01
N LEU A 503 38.01 4.16 -25.38
CA LEU A 503 37.82 3.66 -26.74
C LEU A 503 37.03 4.68 -27.58
N ALA A 504 37.64 5.17 -28.66
CA ALA A 504 37.06 6.24 -29.49
C ALA A 504 35.79 5.84 -30.27
N ASP A 505 35.53 4.55 -30.45
CA ASP A 505 34.44 4.01 -31.30
C ASP A 505 33.55 3.00 -30.55
N PHE A 506 33.45 3.10 -29.22
CA PHE A 506 32.58 2.22 -28.44
C PHE A 506 31.21 2.86 -28.23
N SER A 507 30.16 2.11 -28.55
CA SER A 507 28.77 2.39 -28.16
C SER A 507 28.05 1.09 -27.84
N PHE A 508 27.14 1.14 -26.87
CA PHE A 508 26.18 0.07 -26.62
C PHE A 508 25.21 -0.03 -27.81
N ILE A 509 24.71 -1.25 -28.06
CA ILE A 509 23.78 -1.58 -29.14
C ILE A 509 22.39 -1.03 -28.81
N HIS A 510 21.94 -1.14 -27.56
CA HIS A 510 20.66 -0.59 -27.12
C HIS A 510 20.83 0.80 -26.47
N GLU A 511 19.97 1.74 -26.88
CA GLU A 511 19.96 3.13 -26.43
C GLU A 511 19.85 3.28 -24.91
N ASP A 512 19.09 2.40 -24.24
CA ASP A 512 18.95 2.41 -22.79
C ASP A 512 20.30 2.16 -22.08
N TYR A 513 21.10 1.20 -22.55
CA TYR A 513 22.40 0.87 -21.96
C TYR A 513 23.44 1.96 -22.26
N GLU A 514 23.39 2.53 -23.47
CA GLU A 514 24.24 3.68 -23.84
C GLU A 514 23.94 4.89 -22.96
N THR A 515 22.66 5.19 -22.74
CA THR A 515 22.24 6.29 -21.87
C THR A 515 22.72 6.07 -20.43
N ILE A 516 22.62 4.84 -19.91
CA ILE A 516 23.14 4.51 -18.59
C ILE A 516 24.66 4.68 -18.53
N PHE A 517 25.40 4.26 -19.56
CA PHE A 517 26.85 4.43 -19.63
C PHE A 517 27.27 5.91 -19.58
N LEU A 518 26.60 6.78 -20.33
CA LEU A 518 26.84 8.23 -20.30
C LEU A 518 26.50 8.84 -18.93
N LEU A 519 25.43 8.36 -18.29
CA LEU A 519 25.08 8.79 -16.93
C LEU A 519 26.06 8.27 -15.88
N ALA A 520 26.62 7.07 -16.07
CA ALA A 520 27.68 6.52 -15.22
C ALA A 520 28.93 7.38 -15.29
N ASP A 521 29.26 7.94 -16.46
CA ASP A 521 30.39 8.87 -16.59
C ASP A 521 30.22 10.12 -15.71
N GLY A 522 29.06 10.76 -15.81
CA GLY A 522 28.74 11.91 -14.96
C GLY A 522 28.65 11.55 -13.47
N TYR A 523 28.34 10.28 -13.14
CA TYR A 523 28.34 9.79 -11.77
C TYR A 523 29.78 9.62 -11.24
N PHE A 524 30.68 9.01 -12.02
CA PHE A 524 32.08 8.79 -11.62
C PHE A 524 32.91 10.08 -11.57
N ASP A 525 32.54 11.12 -12.31
CA ASP A 525 33.11 12.46 -12.14
C ASP A 525 32.83 13.04 -10.74
N ARG A 526 31.78 12.55 -10.06
CA ARG A 526 31.33 13.03 -8.75
C ARG A 526 31.64 12.08 -7.60
N TYR A 527 31.59 10.77 -7.83
CA TYR A 527 31.78 9.73 -6.83
C TYR A 527 32.91 8.79 -7.27
N SER A 528 33.85 8.50 -6.37
CA SER A 528 34.98 7.62 -6.66
C SER A 528 34.61 6.14 -6.73
N GLU A 529 33.51 5.75 -6.09
CA GLU A 529 33.04 4.37 -6.01
C GLU A 529 31.56 4.28 -6.40
N TYR A 530 31.17 3.13 -6.95
CA TYR A 530 29.80 2.86 -7.31
C TYR A 530 29.02 2.30 -6.14
N GLU A 531 27.85 2.89 -5.89
CA GLU A 531 26.89 2.41 -4.91
C GLU A 531 25.50 2.41 -5.56
N SER A 532 24.82 1.25 -5.56
CA SER A 532 23.55 1.08 -6.27
C SER A 532 22.48 2.10 -5.84
N ALA A 533 22.33 2.32 -4.53
CA ALA A 533 21.34 3.27 -3.99
C ALA A 533 21.62 4.72 -4.42
N SER A 534 22.90 5.10 -4.46
CA SER A 534 23.37 6.42 -4.89
C SER A 534 23.19 6.65 -6.38
N PHE A 535 23.49 5.63 -7.19
CA PHE A 535 23.31 5.70 -8.63
C PHE A 535 21.82 5.77 -9.04
N LEU A 536 20.92 5.08 -8.33
CA LEU A 536 19.48 5.16 -8.58
C LEU A 536 18.90 6.58 -8.42
N ASP A 537 19.44 7.39 -7.49
CA ASP A 537 19.05 8.80 -7.35
C ASP A 537 19.58 9.68 -8.49
N PHE A 538 20.74 9.32 -9.04
CA PHE A 538 21.35 10.02 -10.17
C PHE A 538 20.52 9.84 -11.46
N LEU A 539 19.89 8.68 -11.62
CA LEU A 539 18.95 8.38 -12.70
C LEU A 539 17.63 9.12 -12.48
N LYS A 540 17.21 9.96 -13.43
CA LYS A 540 15.90 10.65 -13.39
C LYS A 540 14.77 9.84 -14.00
N ASP A 541 15.10 8.93 -14.90
CA ASP A 541 14.15 8.12 -15.65
C ASP A 541 13.82 6.83 -14.88
N GLU A 542 12.52 6.55 -14.70
CA GLU A 542 12.05 5.37 -13.96
C GLU A 542 12.32 4.05 -14.68
N HIS A 543 12.30 4.03 -16.01
CA HIS A 543 12.62 2.84 -16.80
C HIS A 543 14.10 2.47 -16.65
N LEU A 544 15.00 3.45 -16.71
CA LEU A 544 16.43 3.22 -16.47
C LEU A 544 16.72 2.71 -15.04
N ARG A 545 16.00 3.23 -14.03
CA ARG A 545 16.07 2.71 -12.65
C ARG A 545 15.69 1.23 -12.58
N GLN A 546 14.62 0.82 -13.28
CA GLN A 546 14.23 -0.58 -13.33
C GLN A 546 15.27 -1.46 -14.03
N ILE A 547 15.95 -0.96 -15.06
CA ILE A 547 17.06 -1.67 -15.69
C ILE A 547 18.18 -1.91 -14.69
N ILE A 548 18.62 -0.89 -13.95
CA ILE A 548 19.67 -1.04 -12.92
C ILE A 548 19.25 -1.99 -11.81
N ILE A 549 18.03 -1.86 -11.28
CA ILE A 549 17.53 -2.79 -10.25
C ILE A 549 17.53 -4.23 -10.79
N SER A 550 17.08 -4.44 -12.04
CA SER A 550 17.11 -5.75 -12.67
C SER A 550 18.54 -6.28 -12.89
N LEU A 551 19.50 -5.37 -13.11
CA LEU A 551 20.92 -5.67 -13.26
C LEU A 551 21.47 -6.12 -11.92
N GLU A 552 21.23 -5.37 -10.85
CA GLU A 552 21.72 -5.68 -9.50
C GLU A 552 21.16 -6.99 -8.91
N LEU A 553 19.99 -7.44 -9.39
CA LEU A 553 19.40 -8.73 -9.04
C LEU A 553 19.98 -9.91 -9.85
N GLY A 554 20.77 -9.63 -10.89
CA GLY A 554 21.47 -10.63 -11.69
C GLY A 554 22.58 -11.33 -10.92
N ASP A 555 22.89 -12.55 -11.32
CA ASP A 555 24.03 -13.32 -10.82
C ASP A 555 25.09 -13.38 -11.91
N TYR A 556 26.18 -12.62 -11.71
CA TYR A 556 27.27 -12.46 -12.67
C TYR A 556 28.55 -13.18 -12.25
N GLY A 557 28.61 -13.81 -11.07
CA GLY A 557 29.82 -14.48 -10.59
C GLY A 557 31.06 -13.57 -10.50
N GLU A 558 32.24 -14.21 -10.39
CA GLU A 558 33.54 -13.53 -10.30
C GLU A 558 33.96 -12.89 -11.62
N SER A 559 34.63 -11.75 -11.56
CA SER A 559 35.10 -11.03 -12.74
C SER A 559 36.23 -11.78 -13.45
N ASN A 560 36.18 -11.77 -14.79
CA ASN A 560 37.18 -12.38 -15.66
C ASN A 560 37.51 -11.44 -16.83
N GLU A 561 38.78 -11.07 -16.98
CA GLU A 561 39.26 -10.21 -18.07
C GLU A 561 38.98 -10.75 -19.47
N GLN A 562 38.98 -12.07 -19.64
CA GLN A 562 38.64 -12.69 -20.92
C GLN A 562 37.15 -12.51 -21.24
N GLU A 563 36.28 -12.64 -20.23
CA GLU A 563 34.84 -12.44 -20.37
C GLU A 563 34.53 -10.99 -20.78
N ILE A 564 35.15 -10.01 -20.14
CA ILE A 564 35.00 -8.59 -20.47
C ILE A 564 35.46 -8.32 -21.90
N SER A 565 36.63 -8.87 -22.29
CA SER A 565 37.18 -8.68 -23.62
C SER A 565 36.32 -9.34 -24.71
N ASP A 566 35.76 -10.52 -24.44
CA ASP A 566 34.85 -11.22 -25.34
C ASP A 566 33.51 -10.46 -25.50
N CYS A 567 32.94 -9.95 -24.41
CA CYS A 567 31.74 -9.09 -24.45
C CYS A 567 32.00 -7.81 -25.23
N LEU A 568 33.14 -7.15 -24.99
CA LEU A 568 33.51 -5.93 -25.69
C LEU A 568 33.71 -6.19 -27.18
N ALA A 569 34.41 -7.25 -27.56
CA ALA A 569 34.57 -7.64 -28.97
C ALA A 569 33.22 -7.98 -29.62
N PHE A 570 32.34 -8.68 -28.91
CA PHE A 570 30.99 -9.00 -29.37
C PHE A 570 30.16 -7.74 -29.60
N ILE A 571 30.12 -6.82 -28.62
CA ILE A 571 29.39 -5.56 -28.70
C ILE A 571 29.96 -4.68 -29.81
N MET A 572 31.28 -4.56 -29.96
CA MET A 572 31.88 -3.78 -31.05
C MET A 572 31.65 -4.40 -32.44
N GLN A 573 31.47 -5.73 -32.55
CA GLN A 573 31.11 -6.39 -33.80
C GLN A 573 29.62 -6.25 -34.14
N HIS A 574 28.75 -6.15 -33.13
CA HIS A 574 27.30 -6.02 -33.25
C HIS A 574 26.77 -4.59 -33.05
N SER A 575 27.65 -3.64 -32.69
CA SER A 575 27.41 -2.18 -32.63
C SER A 575 26.77 -1.76 -33.95
N PRO A 576 25.73 -0.90 -33.93
CA PRO A 576 24.63 -1.02 -34.86
C PRO A 576 25.18 -0.91 -36.27
N LEU A 577 25.09 -1.99 -37.02
CA LEU A 577 25.33 -1.99 -38.46
C LEU A 577 24.54 -0.86 -39.13
N GLU A 578 23.41 -0.46 -38.51
CA GLU A 578 22.57 0.69 -38.86
C GLU A 578 23.21 2.07 -38.61
N GLU A 579 24.03 2.26 -37.57
CA GLU A 579 24.80 3.49 -37.36
C GLU A 579 25.99 3.59 -38.32
N GLN A 580 26.65 2.46 -38.60
CA GLN A 580 27.68 2.40 -39.64
C GLN A 580 27.09 2.71 -41.02
N ILE A 581 25.90 2.18 -41.33
CA ILE A 581 25.14 2.53 -42.54
C ILE A 581 24.80 4.02 -42.55
N LYS A 582 24.25 4.58 -41.46
CA LYS A 582 23.90 6.02 -41.39
C LYS A 582 25.12 6.93 -41.52
N ALA A 583 26.24 6.58 -40.90
CA ALA A 583 27.48 7.35 -40.99
C ALA A 583 28.05 7.33 -42.42
N VAL A 584 28.04 6.17 -43.08
CA VAL A 584 28.47 6.03 -44.48
C VAL A 584 27.50 6.73 -45.43
N GLU A 585 26.19 6.69 -45.18
CA GLU A 585 25.18 7.44 -45.93
C GLU A 585 25.36 8.96 -45.79
N ALA A 586 25.68 9.45 -44.60
CA ALA A 586 25.97 10.87 -44.36
C ALA A 586 27.26 11.31 -45.08
N GLN A 587 28.33 10.51 -45.01
CA GLN A 587 29.57 10.76 -45.74
C GLN A 587 29.37 10.70 -47.26
N LEU A 588 28.52 9.79 -47.76
CA LEU A 588 28.16 9.69 -49.16
C LEU A 588 27.42 10.95 -49.64
N GLU A 589 26.45 11.47 -48.88
CA GLU A 589 25.76 12.71 -49.23
C GLU A 589 26.68 13.93 -49.19
N GLN A 590 27.61 13.99 -48.24
CA GLN A 590 28.63 15.03 -48.21
C GLN A 590 29.57 14.96 -49.42
N ALA A 591 30.00 13.75 -49.82
CA ALA A 591 30.84 13.54 -51.00
C ALA A 591 30.10 13.89 -52.31
N LYS A 592 28.80 13.61 -52.42
CA LYS A 592 27.95 14.03 -53.55
C LYS A 592 27.84 15.55 -53.64
N ARG A 593 27.67 16.24 -52.52
CA ARG A 593 27.63 17.72 -52.48
C ARG A 593 28.93 18.37 -52.90
N LEU A 594 30.06 17.74 -52.56
CA LEU A 594 31.40 18.22 -52.91
C LEU A 594 31.88 17.78 -54.31
N GLY A 595 31.14 16.89 -54.98
CA GLY A 595 31.46 16.40 -56.33
C GLY A 595 32.69 15.47 -56.38
N ASP A 596 33.11 14.89 -55.26
CA ASP A 596 34.28 14.01 -55.18
C ASP A 596 33.92 12.60 -55.67
N ALA A 597 34.17 12.35 -56.96
CA ALA A 597 33.84 11.07 -57.61
C ALA A 597 34.54 9.86 -56.97
N LYS A 598 35.73 10.04 -56.38
CA LYS A 598 36.48 8.94 -55.77
C LYS A 598 35.90 8.57 -54.41
N ALA A 599 35.63 9.57 -53.56
CA ALA A 599 34.99 9.37 -52.28
C ALA A 599 33.56 8.82 -52.42
N ILE A 600 32.80 9.26 -53.44
CA ILE A 600 31.48 8.69 -53.74
C ILE A 600 31.58 7.19 -54.03
N MET A 601 32.53 6.78 -54.86
CA MET A 601 32.68 5.38 -55.24
C MET A 601 33.09 4.51 -54.04
N GLU A 602 34.09 4.96 -53.25
CA GLU A 602 34.55 4.25 -52.04
C GLU A 602 33.44 4.08 -51.00
N GLN A 603 32.68 5.14 -50.71
CA GLN A 603 31.58 5.09 -49.74
C GLN A 603 30.38 4.28 -50.25
N THR A 604 30.11 4.29 -51.56
CA THR A 604 29.06 3.45 -52.16
C THR A 604 29.39 1.97 -52.03
N THR A 605 30.63 1.57 -52.29
CA THR A 605 31.07 0.18 -52.12
C THR A 605 30.96 -0.26 -50.66
N LYS A 606 31.41 0.60 -49.74
CA LYS A 606 31.34 0.35 -48.29
C LYS A 606 29.88 0.21 -47.81
N LEU A 607 28.97 1.04 -48.32
CA LEU A 607 27.54 0.93 -48.03
C LEU A 607 26.94 -0.40 -48.53
N ILE A 608 27.31 -0.84 -49.73
CA ILE A 608 26.83 -2.12 -50.30
C ILE A 608 27.30 -3.32 -49.46
N GLU A 609 28.54 -3.30 -48.97
CA GLU A 609 29.07 -4.36 -48.08
C GLU A 609 28.32 -4.42 -46.76
N LEU A 610 28.07 -3.26 -46.13
CA LEU A 610 27.29 -3.18 -44.89
C LEU A 610 25.84 -3.65 -45.12
N LEU A 611 25.20 -3.28 -46.23
CA LEU A 611 23.84 -3.74 -46.54
C LEU A 611 23.76 -5.26 -46.82
N LYS A 612 24.79 -5.84 -47.43
CA LYS A 612 24.89 -7.31 -47.59
C LYS A 612 25.04 -8.00 -46.23
N LYS A 613 25.88 -7.46 -45.35
CA LYS A 613 26.07 -7.99 -44.00
C LYS A 613 24.73 -7.95 -43.21
N LYS A 614 23.95 -6.86 -43.33
CA LYS A 614 22.58 -6.73 -42.80
C LYS A 614 21.59 -7.77 -43.34
N GLN A 615 21.66 -8.12 -44.62
CA GLN A 615 20.81 -9.17 -45.22
C GLN A 615 21.20 -10.58 -44.75
N THR A 616 22.49 -10.80 -44.52
CA THR A 616 22.99 -12.10 -44.07
C THR A 616 22.59 -12.36 -42.62
N GLU A 617 22.62 -11.33 -41.77
CA GLU A 617 22.18 -11.38 -40.37
C GLU A 617 20.66 -11.62 -40.22
N LYS A 618 19.84 -11.05 -41.12
CA LYS A 618 18.38 -11.33 -41.18
C LYS A 618 18.02 -12.76 -41.59
N SER A 619 18.97 -13.52 -42.13
CA SER A 619 18.74 -14.90 -42.61
C SER A 619 19.11 -15.96 -41.57
N ILE A 620 19.64 -15.55 -40.40
CA ILE A 620 20.15 -16.44 -39.34
C ILE A 620 19.28 -16.36 -38.05
N ILE A 621 18.30 -15.44 -38.01
CA ILE A 621 17.22 -15.36 -37.01
C ILE A 621 15.97 -16.01 -37.58
#